data_AF-A0A9E3XDQ5-F1
#
_entry.id   AF-A0A9E3XDQ5-F1
#
_cell.length_a   1.000
_cell.length_b   1.000
_cell.length_c   1.000
_cell.angle_alpha   90.00
_cell.angle_beta   90.00
_cell.angle_gamma   90.00
#
_symmetry.space_group_name_H-M   'P 1'
#
loop_
_entity.id
_entity.type
_entity.pdbx_description
1 polymer ?
#
loop_
_entity_poly.entity_id
_entity_poly.type
_entity_poly.pdbx_seq_one_letter_code
_entity_poly.pdbx_strand_id
1 'polypeptide(L)'
;MPTIGSKLYLPADQRGVVVFKFWQSLGYDTRLLLSFVLIFGALAIQLYSSSFFPGGLLLIAGNLLLLVNGYDNRINYKKYDPASRWERVDITKLREMRELDRKIKKWDASFIDITSAYGVMTFLVLMVLLILLLILLNRYYVLILDAMVLLLPHWFTGSRKILRKPRLLQKVNTVEFLLKHMEPSLKDHRVELLMLLKGKDQQLPDDIKFKVDIRDRDKDFLGLYGQVVLNLVQGKAYPYFYMVLVAKDGYGLKKHFQNYRPPVNVTKELKRQDKVEVLVIRQTTSRTSGYHTSEATMVMLFQEGLQLAEKAARMS
;
A
#
# COMPACT_ATOMS: atom_id res chain seq x y z
N MET A 1 -16.17 -2.33 20.87
CA MET A 1 -15.61 -0.99 21.13
C MET A 1 -14.70 -1.10 22.35
N PRO A 2 -13.38 -0.89 22.25
CA PRO A 2 -12.55 -0.78 23.43
C PRO A 2 -12.50 0.67 23.91
N THR A 3 -12.75 0.83 25.20
CA THR A 3 -12.69 2.05 26.00
C THR A 3 -11.28 2.62 26.05
N ILE A 4 -11.16 3.92 25.75
CA ILE A 4 -9.94 4.71 25.87
C ILE A 4 -9.75 5.04 27.35
N GLY A 5 -9.12 4.12 28.08
CA GLY A 5 -8.53 4.39 29.38
C GLY A 5 -7.10 4.91 29.20
N SER A 6 -6.82 6.09 29.74
CA SER A 6 -5.51 6.75 29.78
C SER A 6 -4.42 5.87 30.36
N LYS A 7 -3.67 5.15 29.51
CA LYS A 7 -2.37 4.61 29.87
C LYS A 7 -1.30 5.54 29.31
N LEU A 8 -0.62 6.27 30.20
CA LEU A 8 0.60 7.04 29.90
C LEU A 8 1.75 6.15 29.39
N TYR A 9 1.58 4.82 29.44
CA TYR A 9 2.53 3.80 29.03
C TYR A 9 1.98 2.96 27.89
N LEU A 10 2.75 2.84 26.81
CA LEU A 10 2.49 1.83 25.79
C LEU A 10 2.62 0.43 26.42
N PRO A 11 1.64 -0.46 26.22
CA PRO A 11 1.72 -1.84 26.69
C PRO A 11 2.91 -2.57 26.03
N ALA A 12 3.50 -3.55 26.72
CA ALA A 12 4.81 -4.12 26.40
C ALA A 12 4.92 -4.70 24.97
N ASP A 13 3.79 -5.19 24.44
CA ASP A 13 3.59 -5.69 23.08
C ASP A 13 3.69 -4.60 22.00
N GLN A 14 3.48 -3.32 22.35
CA GLN A 14 3.47 -2.20 21.41
C GLN A 14 4.75 -1.35 21.47
N ARG A 15 5.63 -1.58 22.46
CA ARG A 15 6.88 -0.82 22.63
C ARG A 15 7.89 -1.04 21.49
N GLY A 16 7.83 -2.18 20.81
CA GLY A 16 8.68 -2.49 19.64
C GLY A 16 8.26 -1.81 18.34
N VAL A 17 7.09 -1.15 18.31
CA VAL A 17 6.55 -0.49 17.11
C VAL A 17 7.10 0.94 16.94
N VAL A 18 7.63 1.52 18.02
CA VAL A 18 8.15 2.89 18.05
C VAL A 18 9.64 2.88 17.73
N VAL A 19 10.00 3.45 16.57
CA VAL A 19 11.41 3.60 16.18
C VAL A 19 11.90 4.99 16.58
N PHE A 20 12.85 5.05 17.50
CA PHE A 20 13.45 6.31 17.94
C PHE A 20 14.50 6.82 16.96
N LYS A 21 14.62 8.14 16.85
CA LYS A 21 15.56 8.78 15.92
C LYS A 21 16.99 8.77 16.45
N PHE A 22 17.14 8.96 17.76
CA PHE A 22 18.44 9.04 18.43
C PHE A 22 18.61 7.89 19.42
N TRP A 23 19.86 7.40 19.52
CA TRP A 23 20.28 6.34 20.44
C TRP A 23 19.37 5.11 20.42
N GLN A 24 19.26 4.46 19.26
CA GLN A 24 18.30 3.37 19.02
C GLN A 24 18.47 2.15 19.94
N SER A 25 19.67 1.93 20.49
CA SER A 25 19.96 0.82 21.42
C SER A 25 19.44 1.04 22.85
N LEU A 26 18.98 2.24 23.19
CA LEU A 26 18.47 2.54 24.53
C LEU A 26 17.05 1.99 24.72
N GLY A 27 16.85 1.24 25.80
CA GLY A 27 15.55 0.69 26.20
C GLY A 27 14.51 1.77 26.45
N TYR A 28 13.24 1.46 26.21
CA TYR A 28 12.12 2.41 26.30
C TYR A 28 12.03 3.08 27.68
N ASP A 29 12.11 2.29 28.76
CA ASP A 29 11.95 2.80 30.12
C ASP A 29 13.15 3.67 30.55
N THR A 30 14.38 3.25 30.21
CA THR A 30 15.61 4.04 30.47
C THR A 30 15.62 5.35 29.69
N ARG A 31 15.13 5.34 28.45
CA ARG A 31 14.98 6.54 27.63
C ARG A 31 14.03 7.53 28.28
N LEU A 32 12.84 7.08 28.70
CA LEU A 32 11.87 7.95 29.37
C LEU A 32 12.44 8.54 30.66
N LEU A 33 13.10 7.71 31.47
CA LEU A 33 13.73 8.16 32.71
C LEU A 33 14.81 9.22 32.44
N LEU A 34 15.70 8.96 31.48
CA LEU A 34 16.79 9.88 31.14
C LEU A 34 16.25 11.20 30.56
N SER A 35 15.29 11.13 29.64
CA SER A 35 14.60 12.32 29.12
C SER A 35 13.94 13.13 30.22
N PHE A 36 13.24 12.47 31.15
CA PHE A 36 12.57 13.14 32.26
C PHE A 36 13.55 13.85 33.19
N VAL A 37 14.64 13.18 33.57
CA VAL A 37 15.70 13.77 34.40
C VAL A 37 16.34 14.98 33.72
N LEU A 38 16.64 14.88 32.42
CA LEU A 38 17.25 15.97 31.65
C LEU A 38 16.31 17.18 31.50
N ILE A 39 15.03 16.94 31.15
CA ILE A 39 14.03 18.00 30.99
C ILE A 39 13.74 18.68 32.33
N PHE A 40 13.52 17.89 33.39
CA PHE A 40 13.23 18.45 34.71
C PHE A 40 14.42 19.22 35.29
N GLY A 41 15.63 18.67 35.13
CA GLY A 41 16.87 19.36 35.52
C GLY A 41 17.08 20.67 34.75
N ALA A 42 16.80 20.66 33.44
CA ALA A 42 16.86 21.86 32.61
C ALA A 42 15.93 22.98 33.12
N LEU A 43 14.66 22.63 33.37
CA LEU A 43 13.66 23.58 33.85
C LEU A 43 14.02 24.12 35.24
N ALA A 44 14.54 23.29 36.15
CA ALA A 44 15.00 23.73 37.46
C ALA A 44 16.18 24.72 37.37
N ILE A 45 17.14 24.47 36.49
CA ILE A 45 18.29 25.36 36.23
C ILE A 45 17.82 26.69 35.61
N GLN A 46 16.88 26.64 34.65
CA GLN A 46 16.31 27.84 34.01
C GLN A 46 15.53 28.69 35.02
N LEU A 47 14.76 28.05 35.91
CA LEU A 47 14.02 28.74 36.96
C LEU A 47 14.97 29.46 37.93
N TYR A 48 16.07 28.83 38.33
CA TYR A 48 17.06 29.44 39.23
C TYR A 48 17.85 30.58 38.56
N SER A 49 18.30 30.35 37.33
CA SER A 49 19.15 31.29 36.58
C SER A 49 18.40 32.44 35.91
N SER A 50 17.06 32.35 35.79
CA SER A 50 16.21 33.26 35.01
C SER A 50 16.68 33.46 33.55
N SER A 51 17.43 32.48 33.02
CA SER A 51 18.03 32.52 31.70
C SER A 51 17.77 31.20 30.99
N PHE A 52 17.54 31.27 29.67
CA PHE A 52 17.26 30.08 28.87
C PHE A 52 18.52 29.21 28.67
N PHE A 53 19.68 29.83 28.44
CA PHE A 53 20.90 29.13 28.01
C PHE A 53 21.39 28.03 28.96
N PRO A 54 21.43 28.22 30.29
CA PRO A 54 22.01 27.23 31.20
C PRO A 54 21.26 25.89 31.23
N GLY A 55 19.92 25.90 31.04
CA GLY A 55 19.12 24.66 30.93
C GLY A 55 18.78 24.27 29.50
N GLY A 56 18.84 25.20 28.53
CA GLY A 56 18.39 24.95 27.16
C GLY A 56 19.09 23.77 26.47
N LEU A 57 20.39 23.58 26.71
CA LEU A 57 21.13 22.41 26.17
C LEU A 57 20.63 21.09 26.74
N LEU A 58 20.36 21.04 28.05
CA LEU A 58 19.81 19.86 28.72
C LEU A 58 18.38 19.57 28.25
N LEU A 59 17.58 20.63 28.04
CA LEU A 59 16.22 20.53 27.52
C LEU A 59 16.20 19.93 26.11
N ILE A 60 17.07 20.44 25.23
CA ILE A 60 17.23 19.91 23.87
C ILE A 60 17.68 18.45 23.93
N ALA A 61 18.70 18.11 24.73
CA ALA A 61 19.20 16.75 24.85
C ALA A 61 18.11 15.77 25.35
N GLY A 62 17.35 16.16 26.37
CA GLY A 62 16.22 15.38 26.88
C GLY A 62 15.12 15.19 25.83
N ASN A 63 14.82 16.22 25.05
CA ASN A 63 13.79 16.13 24.00
C ASN A 63 14.25 15.31 22.79
N LEU A 64 15.53 15.40 22.39
CA LEU A 64 16.10 14.60 21.28
C LEU A 64 15.92 13.10 21.51
N LEU A 65 16.03 12.65 22.77
CA LEU A 65 15.82 11.25 23.14
C LEU A 65 14.36 10.80 22.94
N LEU A 66 13.39 11.71 23.03
CA LEU A 66 11.96 11.43 22.81
C LEU A 66 11.55 11.47 21.34
N LEU A 67 12.43 11.94 20.44
CA LEU A 67 12.11 12.03 19.02
C LEU A 67 12.01 10.64 18.37
N VAL A 68 10.92 10.45 17.66
CA VAL A 68 10.58 9.19 16.97
C VAL A 68 10.70 9.36 15.45
N ASN A 69 11.32 8.42 14.76
CA ASN A 69 11.34 8.39 13.29
C ASN A 69 9.97 8.04 12.69
N GLY A 70 9.11 7.40 13.48
CA GLY A 70 7.75 7.00 13.13
C GLY A 70 7.32 5.73 13.85
N TYR A 71 6.03 5.40 13.70
CA TYR A 71 5.52 4.06 14.01
C TYR A 71 5.82 3.18 12.80
N ASP A 72 6.81 2.29 12.91
CA ASP A 72 7.13 1.38 11.83
C ASP A 72 6.22 0.16 11.91
N ASN A 73 5.03 0.29 11.32
CA ASN A 73 4.17 -0.86 11.08
C ASN A 73 4.47 -1.50 9.71
N ARG A 74 5.63 -1.19 9.11
CA ARG A 74 6.09 -1.87 7.91
C ARG A 74 6.74 -3.17 8.37
N ILE A 75 6.17 -4.26 7.94
CA ILE A 75 6.80 -5.57 8.07
C ILE A 75 8.15 -5.48 7.37
N ASN A 76 9.22 -5.73 8.12
CA ASN A 76 10.58 -5.64 7.64
C ASN A 76 10.78 -6.73 6.57
N TYR A 77 10.91 -6.35 5.30
CA TYR A 77 11.04 -7.24 4.14
C TYR A 77 12.42 -7.92 4.05
N LYS A 78 13.00 -8.33 5.19
CA LYS A 78 14.24 -9.10 5.19
C LYS A 78 13.91 -10.57 4.92
N LYS A 79 13.80 -10.87 3.62
CA LYS A 79 14.16 -12.12 2.91
C LYS A 79 13.11 -12.46 1.87
N TYR A 80 13.58 -12.54 0.62
CA TYR A 80 12.88 -13.18 -0.48
C TYR A 80 12.54 -14.61 -0.08
N ASP A 81 11.27 -15.00 -0.21
CA ASP A 81 10.80 -16.35 0.09
C ASP A 81 10.20 -16.98 -1.17
N PRO A 82 10.69 -18.15 -1.62
CA PRO A 82 10.09 -18.90 -2.71
C PRO A 82 8.68 -19.43 -2.41
N ALA A 83 8.17 -19.33 -1.17
CA ALA A 83 6.82 -19.78 -0.79
C ALA A 83 5.67 -18.84 -1.21
N SER A 84 5.83 -18.03 -2.27
CA SER A 84 4.73 -17.23 -2.82
C SER A 84 3.64 -18.17 -3.37
N ARG A 85 2.44 -18.11 -2.79
CA ARG A 85 1.33 -18.99 -3.18
C ARG A 85 0.17 -18.16 -3.72
N TRP A 86 -0.43 -18.66 -4.81
CA TRP A 86 -1.70 -18.15 -5.31
C TRP A 86 -2.83 -18.79 -4.52
N GLU A 87 -3.63 -17.98 -3.84
CA GLU A 87 -4.78 -18.44 -3.07
C GLU A 87 -6.09 -17.98 -3.73
N ARG A 88 -7.11 -18.83 -3.66
CA ARG A 88 -8.46 -18.46 -4.11
C ARG A 88 -9.09 -17.55 -3.07
N VAL A 89 -9.56 -16.40 -3.51
CA VAL A 89 -10.24 -15.43 -2.64
C VAL A 89 -11.63 -15.10 -3.19
N ASP A 90 -12.51 -14.66 -2.30
CA ASP A 90 -13.84 -14.23 -2.69
C ASP A 90 -13.83 -12.79 -3.25
N ILE A 91 -14.82 -12.44 -4.08
CA ILE A 91 -14.97 -11.09 -4.65
C ILE A 91 -15.19 -10.01 -3.58
N THR A 92 -15.77 -10.36 -2.44
CA THR A 92 -15.88 -9.49 -1.26
C THR A 92 -14.51 -9.03 -0.76
N LYS A 93 -13.43 -9.82 -0.97
CA LYS A 93 -12.07 -9.44 -0.59
C LYS A 93 -11.57 -8.19 -1.32
N LEU A 94 -12.02 -7.97 -2.56
CA LEU A 94 -11.73 -6.73 -3.30
C LEU A 94 -12.29 -5.51 -2.57
N ARG A 95 -13.52 -5.63 -2.06
CA ARG A 95 -14.20 -4.55 -1.33
C ARG A 95 -13.52 -4.28 0.00
N GLU A 96 -13.17 -5.33 0.76
CA GLU A 96 -12.41 -5.19 2.01
C GLU A 96 -11.09 -4.43 1.81
N MET A 97 -10.34 -4.74 0.75
CA MET A 97 -9.08 -4.05 0.45
C MET A 97 -9.29 -2.57 0.13
N ARG A 98 -10.35 -2.22 -0.62
CA ARG A 98 -10.68 -0.82 -0.92
C ARG A 98 -11.13 -0.07 0.33
N GLU A 99 -11.92 -0.70 1.18
CA GLU A 99 -12.34 -0.12 2.46
C GLU A 99 -11.17 0.10 3.41
N LEU A 100 -10.23 -0.85 3.46
CA LEU A 100 -9.00 -0.71 4.24
C LEU A 100 -8.16 0.49 3.76
N ASP A 101 -7.93 0.64 2.45
CA ASP A 101 -7.22 1.83 1.92
C ASP A 101 -7.96 3.14 2.23
N ARG A 102 -9.30 3.15 2.16
CA ARG A 102 -10.10 4.33 2.53
C ARG A 102 -9.96 4.66 4.02
N LYS A 103 -10.01 3.66 4.90
CA LYS A 103 -9.81 3.84 6.35
C LYS A 103 -8.40 4.35 6.63
N ILE A 104 -7.38 3.77 5.98
CA ILE A 104 -5.99 4.23 6.08
C ILE A 104 -5.85 5.69 5.64
N LYS A 105 -6.43 6.08 4.49
CA LYS A 105 -6.41 7.48 4.01
C LYS A 105 -7.06 8.45 5.00
N LYS A 106 -8.19 8.08 5.60
CA LYS A 106 -8.87 8.92 6.59
C LYS A 106 -8.06 9.05 7.88
N TRP A 107 -7.36 7.99 8.27
CA TRP A 107 -6.52 7.98 9.46
C TRP A 107 -5.21 8.77 9.30
N ASP A 108 -4.79 9.04 8.06
CA ASP A 108 -3.63 9.88 7.71
C ASP A 108 -3.85 11.40 7.89
N ALA A 109 -5.02 11.81 8.42
CA ALA A 109 -5.37 13.21 8.70
C ALA A 109 -4.98 13.62 10.14
N SER A 110 -3.69 13.59 10.46
CA SER A 110 -3.20 13.94 11.80
C SER A 110 -2.90 15.44 11.94
N PHE A 111 -3.41 16.07 13.00
CA PHE A 111 -3.09 17.47 13.34
C PHE A 111 -1.65 17.69 13.86
N ILE A 112 -0.95 16.61 14.22
CA ILE A 112 0.43 16.63 14.74
C ILE A 112 1.32 15.81 13.80
N ASP A 113 1.15 15.99 12.49
CA ASP A 113 2.03 15.40 11.47
C ASP A 113 2.13 16.36 10.27
N ILE A 114 3.32 16.91 10.06
CA ILE A 114 3.57 17.88 8.99
C ILE A 114 3.40 17.27 7.59
N THR A 115 3.35 15.94 7.45
CA THR A 115 3.07 15.31 6.14
C THR A 115 1.61 15.43 5.72
N SER A 116 0.71 15.91 6.59
CA SER A 116 -0.70 16.16 6.27
C SER A 116 -1.00 17.67 6.16
N ALA A 117 -1.98 18.04 5.33
CA ALA A 117 -2.38 19.44 5.15
C ALA A 117 -2.88 20.07 6.46
N TYR A 118 -3.62 19.31 7.29
CA TYR A 118 -4.08 19.77 8.59
C TYR A 118 -2.92 20.00 9.56
N GLY A 119 -1.91 19.13 9.55
CA GLY A 119 -0.72 19.28 10.39
C GLY A 119 0.14 20.48 9.99
N VAL A 120 0.24 20.81 8.69
CA VAL A 120 0.86 22.06 8.24
C VAL A 120 0.09 23.27 8.76
N MET A 121 -1.24 23.26 8.63
CA MET A 121 -2.08 24.38 9.09
C MET A 121 -1.97 24.59 10.60
N THR A 122 -2.06 23.54 11.41
CA THR A 122 -1.93 23.64 12.88
C THR A 122 -0.53 24.06 13.30
N PHE A 123 0.52 23.57 12.62
CA PHE A 123 1.89 24.01 12.85
C PHE A 123 2.04 25.51 12.61
N LEU A 124 1.51 26.03 11.50
CA LEU A 124 1.58 27.46 11.19
C LEU A 124 0.81 28.30 12.22
N VAL A 125 -0.40 27.89 12.60
CA VAL A 125 -1.19 28.58 13.62
C VAL A 125 -0.45 28.60 14.97
N LEU A 126 0.12 27.46 15.38
CA LEU A 126 0.90 27.37 16.61
C LEU A 126 2.15 28.26 16.56
N MET A 127 2.87 28.28 15.43
CA MET A 127 4.05 29.13 15.25
C MET A 127 3.69 30.62 15.36
N VAL A 128 2.61 31.05 14.70
CA VAL A 128 2.13 32.44 14.81
C VAL A 128 1.75 32.78 16.25
N LEU A 129 1.05 31.88 16.94
CA LEU A 129 0.68 32.05 18.35
C LEU A 129 1.93 32.17 19.24
N LEU A 130 2.92 31.29 19.09
CA LEU A 130 4.15 31.32 19.89
C LEU A 130 4.96 32.59 19.65
N ILE A 131 5.05 33.07 18.40
CA ILE A 131 5.70 34.34 18.07
C ILE A 131 4.96 35.52 18.69
N LEU A 132 3.62 35.54 18.59
CA LEU A 132 2.80 36.60 19.19
C LEU A 132 2.95 36.62 20.71
N LEU A 133 2.95 35.45 21.35
CA LEU A 133 3.21 35.33 22.79
C LEU A 133 4.60 35.83 23.16
N LEU A 134 5.63 35.56 22.34
CA LEU A 134 6.99 36.05 22.60
C LEU A 134 7.04 37.59 22.61
N ILE A 135 6.30 38.23 21.70
CA ILE A 135 6.22 39.70 21.60
C ILE A 135 5.42 40.28 22.78
N LEU A 136 4.24 39.73 23.07
CA LEU A 136 3.32 40.29 24.08
C LEU A 136 3.72 39.94 25.53
N LEU A 137 4.30 38.76 25.75
CA LEU A 137 4.63 38.21 27.06
C LEU A 137 6.15 38.04 27.21
N ASN A 138 6.93 39.02 26.74
CA ASN A 138 8.40 38.97 26.74
C ASN A 138 9.00 38.69 28.15
N ARG A 139 8.30 39.05 29.24
CA ARG A 139 8.72 38.68 30.61
C ARG A 139 8.81 37.16 30.83
N TYR A 140 8.06 36.37 30.08
CA TYR A 140 8.00 34.91 30.16
C TYR A 140 8.70 34.23 28.98
N TYR A 141 9.64 34.92 28.30
CA TYR A 141 10.30 34.40 27.10
C TYR A 141 10.96 33.03 27.31
N VAL A 142 11.54 32.76 28.48
CA VAL A 142 12.16 31.47 28.81
C VAL A 142 11.13 30.33 28.69
N LEU A 143 9.96 30.49 29.30
CA LEU A 143 8.87 29.50 29.25
C LEU A 143 8.37 29.27 27.81
N ILE A 144 8.30 30.34 27.01
CA ILE A 144 7.86 30.26 25.60
C ILE A 144 8.91 29.51 24.77
N LEU A 145 10.19 29.79 24.97
CA LEU A 145 11.29 29.07 24.30
C LEU A 145 11.33 27.60 24.71
N ASP A 146 11.11 27.28 25.99
CA ASP A 146 11.03 25.90 26.46
C ASP A 146 9.88 25.15 25.79
N ALA A 147 8.70 25.79 25.69
CA ALA A 147 7.56 25.23 24.97
C ALA A 147 7.88 25.01 23.48
N MET A 148 8.58 25.93 22.83
CA MET A 148 9.02 25.77 21.44
C MET A 148 9.96 24.57 21.28
N VAL A 149 10.97 24.44 22.16
CA VAL A 149 11.94 23.34 22.12
C VAL A 149 11.26 22.00 22.37
N LEU A 150 10.31 21.93 23.30
CA LEU A 150 9.60 20.70 23.62
C LEU A 150 8.61 20.31 22.53
N LEU A 151 7.81 21.24 22.02
CA LEU A 151 6.67 20.93 21.16
C LEU A 151 7.02 20.84 19.68
N LEU A 152 7.77 21.80 19.12
CA LEU A 152 7.95 21.92 17.66
C LEU A 152 8.59 20.69 17.00
N PRO A 153 9.63 20.05 17.58
CA PRO A 153 10.25 18.87 16.97
C PRO A 153 9.28 17.70 16.74
N HIS A 154 8.19 17.61 17.52
CA HIS A 154 7.18 16.55 17.38
C HIS A 154 6.27 16.70 16.17
N TRP A 155 6.22 17.85 15.49
CA TRP A 155 5.54 17.96 14.18
C TRP A 155 6.36 17.35 13.04
N PHE A 156 7.69 17.34 13.18
CA PHE A 156 8.64 16.83 12.18
C PHE A 156 9.07 15.37 12.46
N THR A 157 8.71 14.84 13.62
CA THR A 157 9.08 13.50 14.08
C THR A 157 7.81 12.73 14.42
N GLY A 158 7.81 11.42 14.24
CA GLY A 158 6.63 10.57 14.53
C GLY A 158 5.66 10.41 13.38
N SER A 159 6.03 10.82 12.16
CA SER A 159 5.20 10.60 10.97
C SER A 159 4.78 9.12 10.84
N ARG A 160 3.47 8.89 10.73
CA ARG A 160 2.91 7.53 10.67
C ARG A 160 3.02 6.99 9.26
N LYS A 161 4.12 6.28 8.95
CA LYS A 161 4.31 5.69 7.63
C LYS A 161 3.58 4.36 7.49
N ILE A 162 2.27 4.43 7.25
CA ILE A 162 1.45 3.24 6.99
C ILE A 162 1.86 2.62 5.64
N LEU A 163 2.01 1.30 5.60
CA LEU A 163 2.27 0.58 4.36
C LEU A 163 1.03 0.64 3.46
N ARG A 164 1.07 1.53 2.46
CA ARG A 164 0.07 1.58 1.39
C ARG A 164 0.61 0.86 0.16
N LYS A 165 -0.23 0.03 -0.49
CA LYS A 165 0.07 -0.60 -1.78
C LYS A 165 -0.82 0.00 -2.89
N PRO A 166 -0.59 1.27 -3.31
CA PRO A 166 -1.44 1.94 -4.29
C PRO A 166 -1.48 1.22 -5.65
N ARG A 167 -0.38 0.58 -6.02
CA ARG A 167 -0.27 -0.25 -7.24
C ARG A 167 -1.22 -1.45 -7.19
N LEU A 168 -1.23 -2.20 -6.09
CA LEU A 168 -2.15 -3.32 -5.94
C LEU A 168 -3.62 -2.85 -5.94
N LEU A 169 -3.90 -1.70 -5.31
CA LEU A 169 -5.23 -1.13 -5.33
C LEU A 169 -5.70 -0.75 -6.74
N GLN A 170 -4.79 -0.25 -7.59
CA GLN A 170 -5.09 0.01 -9.00
C GLN A 170 -5.50 -1.26 -9.73
N LYS A 171 -4.78 -2.38 -9.53
CA LYS A 171 -5.14 -3.68 -10.08
C LYS A 171 -6.50 -4.18 -9.58
N VAL A 172 -6.77 -4.04 -8.28
CA VAL A 172 -8.06 -4.40 -7.65
C VAL A 172 -9.20 -3.62 -8.30
N ASN A 173 -9.06 -2.30 -8.46
CA ASN A 173 -10.08 -1.47 -9.10
C ASN A 173 -10.31 -1.88 -10.57
N THR A 174 -9.23 -2.20 -11.31
CA THR A 174 -9.34 -2.67 -12.70
C THR A 174 -10.05 -4.02 -12.82
N VAL A 175 -9.71 -4.98 -11.95
CA VAL A 175 -10.37 -6.30 -11.92
C VAL A 175 -11.84 -6.16 -11.55
N GLU A 176 -12.16 -5.38 -10.52
CA GLU A 176 -13.55 -5.13 -10.11
C GLU A 176 -14.36 -4.46 -11.23
N PHE A 177 -13.77 -3.45 -11.90
CA PHE A 177 -14.37 -2.81 -13.06
C PHE A 177 -14.72 -3.83 -14.16
N LEU A 178 -13.76 -4.69 -14.53
CA LEU A 178 -13.94 -5.68 -15.59
C LEU A 178 -15.00 -6.72 -15.23
N LEU A 179 -14.93 -7.31 -14.03
CA LEU A 179 -15.89 -8.32 -13.59
C LEU A 179 -17.31 -7.76 -13.52
N LYS A 180 -17.48 -6.51 -13.09
CA LYS A 180 -18.79 -5.85 -13.08
C LYS A 180 -19.33 -5.58 -14.48
N HIS A 181 -18.49 -5.11 -15.42
CA HIS A 181 -18.93 -4.84 -16.79
C HIS A 181 -19.23 -6.12 -17.57
N MET A 182 -18.51 -7.20 -17.27
CA MET A 182 -18.64 -8.49 -17.94
C MET A 182 -19.62 -9.44 -17.25
N GLU A 183 -20.24 -9.03 -16.14
CA GLU A 183 -21.20 -9.84 -15.37
C GLU A 183 -22.29 -10.48 -16.25
N PRO A 184 -22.91 -9.79 -17.23
CA PRO A 184 -23.91 -10.41 -18.10
C PRO A 184 -23.35 -11.57 -18.95
N SER A 185 -22.13 -11.46 -19.44
CA SER A 185 -21.45 -12.49 -20.24
C SER A 185 -20.87 -13.61 -19.39
N LEU A 186 -20.75 -13.42 -18.07
CA LEU A 186 -20.16 -14.38 -17.15
C LEU A 186 -21.21 -15.23 -16.41
N LYS A 187 -22.51 -15.01 -16.63
CA LYS A 187 -23.61 -15.70 -15.93
C LYS A 187 -23.52 -17.23 -15.99
N ASP A 188 -23.08 -17.77 -17.12
CA ASP A 188 -22.95 -19.20 -17.34
C ASP A 188 -21.57 -19.75 -16.95
N HIS A 189 -20.72 -18.95 -16.30
CA HIS A 189 -19.35 -19.28 -16.00
C HIS A 189 -19.03 -19.05 -14.53
N ARG A 190 -18.09 -19.83 -14.00
CA ARG A 190 -17.62 -19.63 -12.62
C ARG A 190 -16.38 -18.76 -12.64
N VAL A 191 -16.42 -17.64 -11.94
CA VAL A 191 -15.25 -16.75 -11.78
C VAL A 191 -14.57 -17.04 -10.44
N GLU A 192 -13.27 -17.25 -10.47
CA GLU A 192 -12.43 -17.38 -9.28
C GLU A 192 -11.41 -16.24 -9.23
N LEU A 193 -11.33 -15.53 -8.11
CA LEU A 193 -10.24 -14.58 -7.89
C LEU A 193 -9.05 -15.30 -7.27
N LEU A 194 -7.86 -14.95 -7.75
CA LEU A 194 -6.59 -15.50 -7.29
C LEU A 194 -5.73 -14.35 -6.79
N MET A 195 -5.34 -14.43 -5.52
CA MET A 195 -4.48 -13.44 -4.88
C MET A 195 -3.10 -14.05 -4.61
N LEU A 196 -2.05 -13.33 -4.98
CA LEU A 196 -0.69 -13.70 -4.63
C LEU A 196 -0.37 -13.13 -3.25
N LEU A 197 -0.08 -14.01 -2.30
CA LEU A 197 0.31 -13.64 -0.95
C LEU A 197 1.82 -13.79 -0.77
N LYS A 198 2.45 -12.81 -0.12
CA LYS A 198 3.88 -12.80 0.21
C LYS A 198 4.12 -12.57 1.71
N GLY A 199 5.09 -13.28 2.27
CA GLY A 199 5.50 -13.17 3.67
C GLY A 199 5.37 -14.48 4.43
N LYS A 200 6.31 -14.77 5.34
CA LYS A 200 6.35 -15.98 6.17
C LYS A 200 5.41 -15.91 7.37
N ASP A 201 5.56 -14.86 8.17
CA ASP A 201 4.83 -14.72 9.44
C ASP A 201 3.49 -14.00 9.26
N GLN A 202 3.42 -13.08 8.29
CA GLN A 202 2.20 -12.37 7.95
C GLN A 202 2.10 -12.24 6.43
N GLN A 203 1.10 -12.92 5.87
CA GLN A 203 0.86 -12.98 4.44
C GLN A 203 0.19 -11.69 3.96
N LEU A 204 0.92 -10.92 3.16
CA LEU A 204 0.44 -9.68 2.57
C LEU A 204 0.08 -9.87 1.10
N PRO A 205 -1.09 -9.36 0.66
CA PRO A 205 -1.45 -9.31 -0.75
C PRO A 205 -0.41 -8.56 -1.58
N ASP A 206 0.01 -9.14 -2.69
CA ASP A 206 1.00 -8.55 -3.61
C ASP A 206 0.48 -8.41 -5.03
N ASP A 207 -0.27 -9.40 -5.51
CA ASP A 207 -0.85 -9.38 -6.85
C ASP A 207 -2.25 -9.99 -6.85
N ILE A 208 -3.00 -9.70 -7.92
CA ILE A 208 -4.32 -10.26 -8.16
C ILE A 208 -4.52 -10.57 -9.63
N LYS A 209 -5.16 -11.70 -9.89
CA LYS A 209 -5.70 -12.08 -11.20
C LYS A 209 -7.03 -12.81 -11.00
N PHE A 210 -7.76 -13.02 -12.07
CA PHE A 210 -8.98 -13.83 -12.03
C PHE A 210 -8.93 -14.93 -13.06
N LYS A 211 -9.62 -16.02 -12.76
CA LYS A 211 -9.83 -17.17 -13.63
C LYS A 211 -11.31 -17.25 -13.95
N VAL A 212 -11.66 -17.33 -15.22
CA VAL A 212 -12.98 -17.71 -15.71
C VAL A 212 -12.93 -19.20 -16.03
N ASP A 213 -13.72 -19.94 -15.29
CA ASP A 213 -13.97 -21.36 -15.50
C ASP A 213 -15.17 -21.52 -16.44
N ILE A 214 -14.87 -21.91 -17.68
CA ILE A 214 -15.88 -22.10 -18.72
C ILE A 214 -16.72 -23.32 -18.37
N ARG A 215 -18.04 -23.18 -18.47
CA ARG A 215 -19.00 -24.26 -18.23
C ARG A 215 -18.82 -25.37 -19.26
N ASP A 216 -18.96 -26.61 -18.78
CA ASP A 216 -18.85 -27.83 -19.58
C ASP A 216 -17.51 -27.92 -20.33
N ARG A 217 -16.44 -27.38 -19.73
CA ARG A 217 -15.09 -27.43 -20.30
C ARG A 217 -14.52 -28.85 -20.27
N ASP A 218 -13.65 -29.12 -21.23
CA ASP A 218 -12.73 -30.25 -21.19
C ASP A 218 -11.78 -30.17 -19.97
N LYS A 219 -11.42 -31.32 -19.41
CA LYS A 219 -10.56 -31.44 -18.22
C LYS A 219 -9.13 -30.94 -18.45
N ASP A 220 -8.66 -30.97 -19.69
CA ASP A 220 -7.34 -30.53 -20.10
C ASP A 220 -7.33 -29.04 -20.46
N PHE A 221 -8.50 -28.40 -20.57
CA PHE A 221 -8.60 -26.94 -20.58
C PHE A 221 -8.53 -26.38 -19.15
N LEU A 222 -7.39 -25.79 -18.78
CA LEU A 222 -7.13 -25.33 -17.41
C LEU A 222 -7.85 -24.03 -17.06
N GLY A 223 -8.27 -23.25 -18.06
CA GLY A 223 -9.14 -22.08 -17.91
C GLY A 223 -8.66 -20.83 -18.64
N LEU A 224 -9.49 -19.79 -18.56
CA LEU A 224 -9.20 -18.46 -19.06
C LEU A 224 -8.81 -17.56 -17.89
N TYR A 225 -7.72 -16.81 -18.02
CA TYR A 225 -7.22 -15.93 -16.96
C TYR A 225 -7.15 -14.49 -17.47
N GLY A 226 -7.67 -13.55 -16.68
CA GLY A 226 -7.42 -12.13 -16.90
C GLY A 226 -6.37 -11.61 -15.94
N GLN A 227 -5.36 -10.93 -16.48
CA GLN A 227 -4.23 -10.40 -15.73
C GLN A 227 -4.04 -8.90 -15.96
N VAL A 228 -3.70 -8.18 -14.90
CA VAL A 228 -3.40 -6.75 -14.95
C VAL A 228 -1.96 -6.54 -14.51
N VAL A 229 -1.13 -6.04 -15.42
CA VAL A 229 0.23 -5.56 -15.13
C VAL A 229 0.20 -4.04 -15.08
N LEU A 230 1.08 -3.42 -14.29
CA LEU A 230 1.20 -1.97 -14.27
C LEU A 230 2.47 -1.55 -15.01
N ASN A 231 2.30 -0.78 -16.07
CA ASN A 231 3.41 -0.14 -16.76
C ASN A 231 3.69 1.22 -16.13
N LEU A 232 4.96 1.50 -15.88
CA LEU A 232 5.40 2.77 -15.32
C LEU A 232 5.85 3.67 -16.47
N VAL A 233 5.13 4.76 -16.70
CA VAL A 233 5.46 5.77 -17.71
C VAL A 233 5.60 7.11 -16.99
N GLN A 234 6.80 7.71 -17.04
CA GLN A 234 7.10 8.98 -16.37
C GLN A 234 6.71 9.01 -14.88
N GLY A 235 6.93 7.90 -14.17
CA GLY A 235 6.60 7.78 -12.74
C GLY A 235 5.12 7.50 -12.43
N LYS A 236 4.22 7.57 -13.42
CA LYS A 236 2.80 7.20 -13.27
C LYS A 236 2.57 5.75 -13.68
N ALA A 237 1.81 5.02 -12.87
CA ALA A 237 1.45 3.63 -13.13
C ALA A 237 0.16 3.57 -13.95
N TYR A 238 0.18 2.81 -15.05
CA TYR A 238 -0.93 2.61 -15.96
C TYR A 238 -1.26 1.12 -16.07
N PRO A 239 -2.54 0.73 -15.97
CA PRO A 239 -2.93 -0.67 -16.13
C PRO A 239 -2.75 -1.12 -17.58
N TYR A 240 -2.19 -2.31 -17.73
CA TYR A 240 -2.07 -3.06 -18.97
C TYR A 240 -2.71 -4.42 -18.75
N PHE A 241 -3.84 -4.64 -19.42
CA PHE A 241 -4.67 -5.82 -19.24
C PHE A 241 -4.51 -6.77 -20.42
N TYR A 242 -4.53 -8.07 -20.14
CA TYR A 242 -4.50 -9.11 -21.15
C TYR A 242 -5.19 -10.38 -20.67
N MET A 243 -5.60 -11.19 -21.63
CA MET A 243 -6.26 -12.48 -21.41
C MET A 243 -5.30 -13.61 -21.75
N VAL A 244 -5.40 -14.71 -21.00
CA VAL A 244 -4.54 -15.88 -21.15
C VAL A 244 -5.39 -17.14 -21.08
N LEU A 245 -5.45 -17.89 -22.17
CA LEU A 245 -6.01 -19.24 -22.21
C LEU A 245 -4.90 -20.22 -21.86
N VAL A 246 -5.18 -21.15 -20.95
CA VAL A 246 -4.21 -22.16 -20.52
C VAL A 246 -4.85 -23.54 -20.67
N ALA A 247 -4.12 -24.45 -21.30
CA ALA A 247 -4.50 -25.86 -21.41
C ALA A 247 -3.27 -26.75 -21.18
N LYS A 248 -3.47 -28.05 -20.92
CA LYS A 248 -2.36 -29.00 -20.84
C LYS A 248 -1.63 -29.10 -22.19
N ASP A 249 -0.36 -29.46 -22.14
CA ASP A 249 0.41 -29.70 -23.36
C ASP A 249 -0.26 -30.77 -24.24
N GLY A 250 -0.27 -30.55 -25.55
CA GLY A 250 -0.96 -31.42 -26.51
C GLY A 250 -2.47 -31.19 -26.67
N TYR A 251 -3.09 -30.29 -25.90
CA TYR A 251 -4.52 -29.99 -26.01
C TYR A 251 -4.93 -29.48 -27.41
N GLY A 252 -4.09 -28.69 -28.07
CA GLY A 252 -4.33 -28.22 -29.43
C GLY A 252 -4.77 -26.76 -29.55
N LEU A 253 -4.38 -25.90 -28.58
CA LEU A 253 -4.60 -24.45 -28.66
C LEU A 253 -4.00 -23.83 -29.93
N LYS A 254 -3.03 -24.49 -30.56
CA LYS A 254 -2.47 -24.09 -31.86
C LYS A 254 -3.53 -23.94 -32.95
N LYS A 255 -4.54 -24.83 -33.01
CA LYS A 255 -5.63 -24.74 -34.01
C LYS A 255 -6.45 -23.47 -33.81
N HIS A 256 -6.83 -23.18 -32.56
CA HIS A 256 -7.56 -21.96 -32.20
C HIS A 256 -6.71 -20.72 -32.43
N PHE A 257 -5.41 -20.76 -32.10
CA PHE A 257 -4.48 -19.68 -32.44
C PHE A 257 -4.45 -19.41 -33.94
N GLN A 258 -4.37 -20.43 -34.79
CA GLN A 258 -4.31 -20.23 -36.24
C GLN A 258 -5.61 -19.67 -36.82
N ASN A 259 -6.75 -20.17 -36.35
CA ASN A 259 -8.08 -19.79 -36.86
C ASN A 259 -8.57 -18.44 -36.33
N TYR A 260 -8.12 -18.02 -35.14
CA TYR A 260 -8.52 -16.76 -34.54
C TYR A 260 -7.95 -15.57 -35.32
N ARG A 261 -8.80 -14.63 -35.74
CA ARG A 261 -8.38 -13.37 -36.37
C ARG A 261 -8.58 -12.24 -35.36
N PRO A 262 -7.51 -11.73 -34.72
CA PRO A 262 -7.65 -10.70 -33.70
C PRO A 262 -8.11 -9.37 -34.34
N PRO A 263 -8.88 -8.54 -33.61
CA PRO A 263 -9.18 -7.17 -34.03
C PRO A 263 -7.94 -6.31 -34.24
N VAL A 264 -8.12 -5.14 -34.87
CA VAL A 264 -7.04 -4.16 -35.05
C VAL A 264 -6.43 -3.78 -33.70
N ASN A 265 -5.10 -3.68 -33.63
CA ASN A 265 -4.34 -3.39 -32.41
C ASN A 265 -4.43 -4.47 -31.31
N VAL A 266 -4.79 -5.71 -31.65
CA VAL A 266 -4.70 -6.87 -30.77
C VAL A 266 -3.66 -7.84 -31.30
N THR A 267 -2.75 -8.27 -30.41
CA THR A 267 -1.75 -9.29 -30.67
C THR A 267 -2.15 -10.59 -29.97
N LYS A 268 -1.98 -11.71 -30.67
CA LYS A 268 -2.08 -13.06 -30.11
C LYS A 268 -0.70 -13.70 -30.06
N GLU A 269 -0.37 -14.40 -28.97
CA GLU A 269 0.88 -15.13 -28.81
C GLU A 269 0.59 -16.54 -28.31
N LEU A 270 1.19 -17.56 -28.94
CA LEU A 270 1.15 -18.93 -28.47
C LEU A 270 2.52 -19.31 -27.90
N LYS A 271 2.52 -19.85 -26.68
CA LYS A 271 3.71 -20.34 -25.99
C LYS A 271 3.45 -21.73 -25.45
N ARG A 272 4.50 -22.53 -25.35
CA ARG A 272 4.51 -23.80 -24.62
C ARG A 272 5.53 -23.69 -23.51
N GLN A 273 5.11 -23.94 -22.28
CA GLN A 273 5.96 -23.82 -21.11
C GLN A 273 5.45 -24.77 -20.03
N ASP A 274 6.34 -25.43 -19.28
CA ASP A 274 6.00 -26.20 -18.07
C ASP A 274 4.81 -27.20 -18.24
N LYS A 275 4.79 -27.93 -19.35
CA LYS A 275 3.73 -28.91 -19.73
C LYS A 275 2.34 -28.30 -19.94
N VAL A 276 2.27 -27.01 -20.27
CA VAL A 276 1.03 -26.33 -20.68
C VAL A 276 1.19 -25.59 -21.99
N GLU A 277 0.11 -25.51 -22.76
CA GLU A 277 -0.05 -24.58 -23.88
C GLU A 277 -0.70 -23.30 -23.36
N VAL A 278 -0.14 -22.15 -23.74
CA VAL A 278 -0.58 -20.84 -23.29
C VAL A 278 -0.84 -19.96 -24.51
N LEU A 279 -2.07 -19.48 -24.64
CA LEU A 279 -2.47 -18.54 -25.68
C LEU A 279 -2.83 -17.19 -25.04
N VAL A 280 -2.02 -16.18 -25.32
CA VAL A 280 -2.18 -14.82 -24.78
C VAL A 280 -2.86 -13.94 -25.83
N ILE A 281 -3.86 -13.16 -25.42
CA ILE A 281 -4.48 -12.09 -26.20
C ILE A 281 -4.24 -10.78 -25.47
N ARG A 282 -3.57 -9.83 -26.12
CA ARG A 282 -3.18 -8.55 -25.53
C ARG A 282 -3.22 -7.41 -26.53
N GLN A 283 -3.34 -6.19 -26.04
CA GLN A 283 -3.20 -5.02 -26.90
C GLN A 283 -1.78 -4.95 -27.49
N THR A 284 -1.69 -4.69 -28.79
CA THR A 284 -0.43 -4.46 -29.49
C THR A 284 0.28 -3.24 -28.92
N THR A 285 1.53 -3.43 -28.52
CA THR A 285 2.40 -2.35 -28.02
C THR A 285 3.42 -1.99 -29.09
N SER A 286 3.62 -0.69 -29.34
CA SER A 286 4.71 -0.17 -30.16
C SER A 286 5.75 0.53 -29.27
N ARG A 287 6.86 1.00 -29.85
CA ARG A 287 7.86 1.79 -29.12
C ARG A 287 7.29 3.08 -28.51
N THR A 288 6.19 3.60 -29.06
CA THR A 288 5.60 4.89 -28.65
C THR A 288 4.17 4.78 -28.12
N SER A 289 3.53 3.61 -28.17
CA SER A 289 2.11 3.44 -27.81
C SER A 289 1.78 2.05 -27.26
N GLY A 290 0.63 1.92 -26.60
CA GLY A 290 0.12 0.64 -26.11
C GLY A 290 0.59 0.21 -24.72
N TYR A 291 1.40 1.03 -24.03
CA TYR A 291 1.78 0.80 -22.64
C TYR A 291 0.62 0.96 -21.63
N HIS A 292 -0.56 1.36 -22.10
CA HIS A 292 -1.78 1.47 -21.30
C HIS A 292 -2.93 0.86 -22.08
N THR A 293 -3.76 0.08 -21.39
CA THR A 293 -5.01 -0.45 -21.94
C THR A 293 -6.15 0.43 -21.46
N SER A 294 -6.88 1.07 -22.37
CA SER A 294 -8.07 1.84 -22.01
C SER A 294 -9.20 0.91 -21.53
N GLU A 295 -10.12 1.40 -20.70
CA GLU A 295 -11.26 0.61 -20.21
C GLU A 295 -12.06 -0.06 -21.33
N ALA A 296 -12.35 0.66 -22.41
CA ALA A 296 -13.02 0.11 -23.59
C ALA A 296 -12.20 -1.01 -24.25
N THR A 297 -10.88 -0.84 -24.35
CA THR A 297 -9.98 -1.88 -24.87
C THR A 297 -9.91 -3.08 -23.94
N MET A 298 -9.97 -2.89 -22.62
CA MET A 298 -9.98 -3.99 -21.66
C MET A 298 -11.25 -4.84 -21.81
N VAL A 299 -12.42 -4.20 -21.93
CA VAL A 299 -13.70 -4.89 -22.15
C VAL A 299 -13.66 -5.68 -23.45
N MET A 300 -13.18 -5.08 -24.54
CA MET A 300 -13.01 -5.77 -25.82
C MET A 300 -12.06 -6.97 -25.71
N LEU A 301 -10.89 -6.82 -25.09
CA LEU A 301 -9.95 -7.93 -24.88
C LEU A 301 -10.56 -9.06 -24.04
N PHE A 302 -11.36 -8.71 -23.04
CA PHE A 302 -12.08 -9.70 -22.23
C PHE A 302 -13.06 -10.46 -23.11
N GLN A 303 -13.93 -9.75 -23.85
CA GLN A 303 -14.93 -10.34 -24.74
C GLN A 303 -14.29 -11.29 -25.76
N GLU A 304 -13.24 -10.84 -26.43
CA GLU A 304 -12.46 -11.64 -27.39
C GLU A 304 -11.87 -12.90 -26.73
N GLY A 305 -11.27 -12.74 -25.54
CA GLY A 305 -10.72 -13.85 -24.77
C GLY A 305 -11.78 -14.86 -24.34
N LEU A 306 -12.95 -14.39 -23.93
CA LEU A 306 -14.07 -15.22 -23.50
C LEU A 306 -14.64 -16.03 -24.67
N GLN A 307 -14.95 -15.38 -25.79
CA GLN A 307 -15.45 -16.07 -26.98
C GLN A 307 -14.45 -17.10 -27.52
N LEU A 308 -13.15 -16.79 -27.49
CA LEU A 308 -12.13 -17.74 -27.90
C LEU A 308 -12.04 -18.92 -26.92
N ALA A 309 -12.15 -18.66 -25.62
CA ALA A 309 -12.13 -19.69 -24.59
C ALA A 309 -13.35 -20.60 -24.68
N GLU A 310 -14.55 -20.08 -24.92
CA GLU A 310 -15.76 -20.90 -25.13
C GLU A 310 -15.62 -21.86 -26.31
N LYS A 311 -15.02 -21.39 -27.41
CA LYS A 311 -14.73 -22.23 -28.60
C LYS A 311 -13.65 -23.26 -28.32
N ALA A 312 -12.61 -22.88 -27.57
CA ALA A 312 -11.49 -23.77 -27.25
C ALA A 312 -11.88 -24.83 -26.22
N ALA A 313 -12.64 -24.47 -25.18
CA ALA A 313 -12.91 -25.31 -24.03
C ALA A 313 -13.82 -26.52 -24.32
N ARG A 314 -14.58 -26.49 -25.42
CA ARG A 314 -15.57 -27.53 -25.77
C ARG A 314 -15.08 -28.55 -26.78
N MET A 315 -13.84 -28.44 -27.26
CA MET A 315 -13.26 -29.39 -28.21
C MET A 315 -12.23 -30.28 -27.52
N SER A 316 -12.60 -31.54 -27.31
CA SER A 316 -11.71 -32.70 -27.41
C SER A 316 -12.21 -33.58 -28.54
#